data_AF-X0SBY3-F1
#
_entry.id   AF-X0SBY3-F1
#
_cell.length_a   1.000
_cell.length_b   1.000
_cell.length_c   1.000
_cell.angle_alpha   90.00
_cell.angle_beta   90.00
_cell.angle_gamma   90.00
#
_symmetry.space_group_name_H-M   'P 1'
#
loop_
_entity.id
_entity.type
_entity.pdbx_description
1 polymer ?
#
loop_
_entity_poly.entity_id
_entity_poly.type
_entity_poly.pdbx_seq_one_letter_code
_entity_poly.pdbx_strand_id
1 'polypeptide(L)' 'MSASQPKTALIVSLTQPTVEEMRAGMRAAAAAGADMVECRLDFLAKCDRAALRALLKD' A
#
# COMPACT_ATOMS: atom_id res chain seq x y z
N MET A 1 23.37 28.35 -1.23
CA MET A 1 22.18 27.55 -0.89
C MET A 1 22.19 26.31 -1.77
N SER A 2 22.43 25.13 -1.21
CA SER A 2 22.29 23.86 -1.94
C SER A 2 20.81 23.54 -2.05
N ALA A 3 20.28 23.45 -3.28
CA ALA A 3 18.92 22.97 -3.49
C ALA A 3 18.83 21.53 -2.97
N SER A 4 17.93 21.28 -2.01
CA SER A 4 17.59 19.91 -1.61
C SER A 4 16.94 19.23 -2.82
N GLN A 5 17.57 18.17 -3.35
CA GLN A 5 16.94 17.40 -4.42
C GLN A 5 15.69 16.71 -3.87
N PRO A 6 14.57 16.69 -4.62
CA PRO A 6 13.39 15.96 -4.19
C PRO A 6 13.71 14.47 -4.08
N LYS A 7 13.44 13.88 -2.92
CA LYS A 7 13.64 12.44 -2.66
C LYS A 7 12.78 11.62 -3.64
N THR A 8 13.39 10.65 -4.32
CA THR A 8 12.63 9.63 -5.06
C THR A 8 11.86 8.76 -4.07
N ALA A 9 10.53 8.67 -4.24
CA ALA A 9 9.68 7.85 -3.37
C ALA A 9 9.65 6.39 -3.85
N LEU A 10 9.77 5.46 -2.91
CA LEU A 10 9.61 4.02 -3.14
C LEU A 10 8.16 3.62 -2.91
N ILE A 11 7.51 3.10 -3.95
CA ILE A 11 6.10 2.65 -3.92
C ILE A 11 6.06 1.14 -4.11
N VAL A 12 5.40 0.42 -3.20
CA VAL A 12 5.22 -1.04 -3.29
C VAL A 12 3.80 -1.38 -3.73
N SER A 13 3.64 -2.08 -4.85
CA SER A 13 2.34 -2.59 -5.29
C SER A 13 1.92 -3.83 -4.50
N LEU A 14 0.73 -3.79 -3.91
CA LEU A 14 0.11 -4.88 -3.17
C LEU A 14 -0.89 -5.61 -4.08
N THR A 15 -0.60 -6.87 -4.39
CA THR A 15 -1.31 -7.71 -5.36
C THR A 15 -1.99 -8.92 -4.71
N GLN A 16 -2.16 -8.90 -3.39
CA GLN A 16 -2.78 -9.99 -2.64
C GLN A 16 -4.30 -10.07 -2.90
N PRO A 17 -4.89 -11.28 -2.85
CA PRO A 17 -6.30 -11.48 -3.23
C PRO A 17 -7.32 -11.03 -2.19
N THR A 18 -6.91 -10.73 -0.95
CA THR A 18 -7.79 -10.26 0.13
C THR A 18 -7.30 -8.96 0.76
N VAL A 19 -8.22 -8.20 1.36
CA VAL A 19 -7.90 -6.94 2.05
C VAL A 19 -7.04 -7.19 3.28
N GLU A 20 -7.26 -8.30 3.99
CA GLU A 20 -6.49 -8.72 5.17
C GLU A 20 -5.01 -8.97 4.81
N GLU A 21 -4.78 -9.66 3.69
CA GLU A 21 -3.42 -9.90 3.18
C GLU A 21 -2.79 -8.60 2.66
N MET A 22 -3.55 -7.71 2.02
CA MET A 22 -3.05 -6.38 1.66
C MET A 22 -2.61 -5.60 2.90
N ARG A 23 -3.37 -5.63 4.01
CA ARG A 23 -2.96 -5.01 5.28
C ARG A 23 -1.65 -5.58 5.82
N ALA A 24 -1.45 -6.89 5.73
CA ALA A 24 -0.18 -7.51 6.10
C ALA A 24 0.96 -7.02 5.19
N GLY A 25 0.69 -6.91 3.88
CA GLY A 25 1.60 -6.33 2.89
C GLY A 25 2.00 -4.89 3.20
N MET A 26 1.06 -4.04 3.64
CA MET A 26 1.36 -2.66 4.04
C MET A 26 2.38 -2.61 5.18
N ARG A 27 2.18 -3.41 6.22
CA ARG A 27 3.10 -3.48 7.37
C ARG A 27 4.49 -3.98 6.96
N ALA A 28 4.53 -4.98 6.10
CA ALA A 28 5.79 -5.51 5.58
C ALA A 28 6.54 -4.49 4.71
N ALA A 29 5.83 -3.76 3.84
CA ALA A 29 6.40 -2.70 3.00
C ALA A 29 6.97 -1.56 3.85
N ALA A 30 6.24 -1.13 4.89
CA ALA A 30 6.73 -0.12 5.83
C ALA A 30 8.00 -0.59 6.57
N ALA A 31 8.02 -1.85 7.05
CA ALA A 31 9.20 -2.43 7.69
C ALA A 31 10.40 -2.56 6.73
N ALA A 32 10.15 -2.68 5.43
CA ALA A 32 11.17 -2.72 4.38
C ALA A 32 11.62 -1.32 3.88
N GLY A 33 11.03 -0.23 4.41
CA GLY A 33 11.42 1.14 4.06
C GLY A 33 10.70 1.72 2.84
N ALA A 34 9.55 1.18 2.45
CA ALA A 34 8.70 1.81 1.43
C ALA A 34 8.14 3.15 1.93
N ASP A 35 8.10 4.16 1.05
CA ASP A 35 7.49 5.45 1.34
C ASP A 35 5.96 5.38 1.18
N MET A 36 5.50 4.57 0.23
CA MET A 36 4.08 4.39 -0.08
C MET A 36 3.78 2.96 -0.50
N VAL A 37 2.49 2.64 -0.49
CA VAL A 37 1.95 1.40 -1.03
C VAL A 37 0.83 1.70 -2.03
N GLU A 38 0.76 0.92 -3.09
CA GLU A 38 -0.31 0.97 -4.09
C GLU A 38 -1.16 -0.30 -3.95
N CYS A 39 -2.42 -0.17 -3.57
CA CYS A 39 -3.34 -1.31 -3.51
C CYS A 39 -3.90 -1.62 -4.90
N ARG A 40 -3.48 -2.75 -5.51
CA ARG A 40 -3.97 -3.19 -6.82
C ARG A 40 -5.29 -3.93 -6.68
N LEU A 41 -6.38 -3.17 -6.68
CA LEU A 41 -7.74 -3.69 -6.46
C LEU A 41 -8.18 -4.70 -7.52
N ASP A 42 -7.56 -4.69 -8.69
CA ASP A 42 -7.76 -5.66 -9.77
C ASP A 42 -7.29 -7.08 -9.40
N PHE A 43 -6.50 -7.23 -8.34
CA PHE A 43 -6.08 -8.53 -7.82
C PHE A 43 -7.01 -9.09 -6.74
N LEU A 44 -7.99 -8.31 -6.25
CA LEU A 44 -8.92 -8.80 -5.23
C LEU A 44 -9.83 -9.89 -5.78
N ALA A 45 -9.85 -11.03 -5.10
CA ALA A 45 -10.79 -12.12 -5.43
C ALA A 45 -12.25 -11.70 -5.24
N LYS A 46 -12.49 -10.77 -4.29
CA LYS A 46 -13.80 -10.17 -4.04
C LYS A 46 -13.64 -8.72 -3.61
N CYS A 47 -14.45 -7.84 -4.18
CA CYS A 47 -14.54 -6.45 -3.75
C CYS A 47 -15.41 -6.31 -2.49
N ASP A 48 -14.80 -6.46 -1.31
CA ASP A 48 -15.44 -6.11 -0.04
C ASP A 48 -15.27 -4.60 0.24
N ARG A 49 -16.32 -3.84 -0.06
CA ARG A 49 -16.32 -2.38 0.11
C ARG A 49 -16.21 -1.94 1.57
N ALA A 50 -16.69 -2.73 2.52
CA ALA A 50 -16.60 -2.38 3.94
C ALA A 50 -15.14 -2.54 4.41
N ALA A 51 -14.50 -3.66 4.06
CA ALA A 51 -13.10 -3.91 4.36
C ALA A 51 -12.18 -2.87 3.68
N LEU A 52 -12.43 -2.54 2.41
CA LEU A 52 -11.68 -1.50 1.68
C LEU A 52 -11.83 -0.11 2.32
N ARG A 53 -13.03 0.26 2.77
CA ARG A 53 -13.21 1.53 3.49
C ARG A 53 -12.47 1.55 4.81
N ALA A 54 -12.41 0.43 5.52
CA ALA A 54 -11.61 0.32 6.73
C ALA A 54 -10.11 0.47 6.40
N LEU A 55 -9.65 -0.10 5.28
CA LEU A 55 -8.25 -0.02 4.82
C LEU A 55 -7.79 1.43 4.57
N LEU A 56 -8.68 2.27 4.03
CA LEU A 56 -8.37 3.64 3.59
C LEU A 56 -8.60 4.73 4.66
N LYS A 57 -9.09 4.35 5.85
CA LYS A 57 -9.41 5.28 6.95
C LYS A 57 -8.37 5.31 8.07
N ASP A 58 -7.42 4.38 8.05
CA ASP A 58 -6.22 4.39 8.89
C ASP A 58 -5.15 5.29 8.26
#